data_AF-A0A2R6ISH6-F1
#
_entry.id   AF-A0A2R6ISH6-F1
#
_cell.length_a   1.000
_cell.length_b   1.000
_cell.length_c   1.000
_cell.angle_alpha   90.00
_cell.angle_beta   90.00
_cell.angle_gamma   90.00
#
_symmetry.space_group_name_H-M   'P 1'
#
loop_
_entity.id
_entity.type
_entity.pdbx_description
1 polymer ?
#
loop_
_entity_poly.entity_id
_entity_poly.type
_entity_poly.pdbx_seq_one_letter_code
_entity_poly.pdbx_strand_id
1 'polypeptide(L)'
;MLQADLSPEYVLSAVLIFLVSLLVGTVAIRLGAQVLIDRDTGYRRALLTALVGAVVYTLVGYFLGWVPVLGPLLMLVAWVGVINLQYPGGWGTAAGIGVVAWVVAVLILFGLSQVGVVTPDAMGVPGA
;
A
#
# COMPACT_ATOMS: atom_id res chain seq x y z
N MET A 1 -1.86 -14.69 23.70
CA MET A 1 -0.87 -13.59 23.75
C MET A 1 0.27 -13.99 22.84
N LEU A 2 0.40 -13.38 21.67
CA LEU A 2 1.55 -13.61 20.79
C LEU A 2 2.77 -12.92 21.42
N GLN A 3 3.77 -13.68 21.86
CA GLN A 3 5.10 -13.10 22.03
C GLN A 3 5.59 -12.74 20.62
N ALA A 4 5.75 -11.45 20.34
CA ALA A 4 6.51 -11.03 19.18
C ALA A 4 7.93 -11.53 19.41
N ASP A 5 8.42 -12.39 18.50
CA ASP A 5 9.82 -12.78 18.52
C ASP A 5 10.64 -11.54 18.14
N LEU A 6 11.39 -10.99 19.10
CA LEU A 6 12.21 -9.78 18.90
C LEU A 6 13.67 -10.14 18.59
N SER A 7 13.91 -11.33 18.08
CA SER A 7 15.23 -11.73 17.63
C SER A 7 15.76 -10.80 16.51
N PRO A 8 17.07 -10.55 16.44
CA PRO A 8 17.65 -9.64 15.44
C PRO A 8 17.28 -10.02 14.00
N GLU A 9 17.21 -11.31 13.69
CA GLU A 9 16.82 -11.84 12.38
C GLU A 9 15.36 -11.50 12.03
N TYR A 10 14.43 -11.62 12.98
CA TYR A 10 13.03 -11.26 12.75
C TYR A 10 12.88 -9.77 12.49
N VAL A 11 13.52 -8.94 13.32
CA VAL A 11 13.48 -7.47 13.18
C VAL A 11 14.06 -7.05 11.83
N LEU A 12 15.18 -7.65 11.41
CA LEU A 12 15.79 -7.38 10.11
C LEU A 12 14.84 -7.75 8.96
N SER A 13 14.23 -8.94 9.00
CA SER A 13 13.26 -9.36 7.98
C SER A 13 12.05 -8.41 7.92
N ALA A 14 11.49 -8.02 9.07
CA ALA A 14 10.36 -7.10 9.13
C ALA A 14 10.71 -5.72 8.55
N VAL A 15 11.89 -5.18 8.88
CA VAL A 15 12.38 -3.90 8.32
C VAL A 15 12.58 -4.01 6.81
N LEU A 16 13.19 -5.10 6.32
CA LEU A 16 13.38 -5.30 4.88
C LEU A 16 12.06 -5.40 4.13
N ILE A 17 11.11 -6.19 4.63
CA ILE A 17 9.76 -6.30 4.05
C ILE A 17 9.08 -4.95 4.01
N PHE A 18 9.15 -4.18 5.10
CA PHE A 18 8.59 -2.84 5.16
C PHE A 18 9.22 -1.91 4.12
N LEU A 19 10.56 -1.89 4.01
CA LEU A 19 11.27 -1.03 3.06
C LEU A 19 10.96 -1.39 1.60
N VAL A 20 10.93 -2.68 1.27
CA VAL A 20 10.53 -3.16 -0.07
C VAL A 20 9.09 -2.76 -0.36
N SER A 21 8.18 -2.99 0.58
CA SER A 21 6.76 -2.63 0.43
C SER A 21 6.55 -1.12 0.27
N LEU A 22 7.29 -0.32 1.04
CA LEU A 22 7.26 1.14 0.94
C LEU A 22 7.76 1.60 -0.43
N LEU A 23 8.83 0.99 -0.95
CA LEU A 23 9.37 1.31 -2.26
C LEU A 23 8.38 0.95 -3.37
N VAL A 24 7.81 -0.26 -3.33
CA VAL A 24 6.77 -0.72 -4.27
C VAL A 24 5.56 0.23 -4.23
N GLY A 25 5.06 0.53 -3.03
CA GLY A 25 3.95 1.47 -2.84
C GLY A 25 4.25 2.87 -3.38
N THR A 26 5.47 3.38 -3.17
CA THR A 26 5.89 4.68 -3.69
C THR A 26 5.89 4.71 -5.22
N VAL A 27 6.44 3.69 -5.87
CA VAL A 27 6.47 3.57 -7.33
C VAL A 27 5.04 3.44 -7.87
N ALA A 28 4.23 2.58 -7.25
CA ALA A 28 2.84 2.35 -7.60
C ALA A 28 2.00 3.64 -7.57
N ILE A 29 2.04 4.38 -6.45
CA ILE A 29 1.29 5.64 -6.31
C ILE A 29 1.80 6.69 -7.29
N ARG A 30 3.12 6.80 -7.49
CA ARG A 30 3.68 7.75 -8.45
C ARG A 30 3.15 7.46 -9.86
N LEU A 31 3.20 6.21 -10.31
CA LEU A 31 2.71 5.84 -11.62
C LEU A 31 1.19 6.04 -11.73
N GLY A 32 0.41 5.65 -10.70
CA GLY A 32 -1.03 5.90 -10.67
C GLY A 32 -1.39 7.39 -10.76
N ALA A 33 -0.66 8.24 -10.03
CA ALA A 33 -0.85 9.68 -10.08
C ALA A 33 -0.45 10.28 -11.43
N GLN A 34 0.63 9.80 -12.05
CA GLN A 34 1.07 10.26 -13.37
C GLN A 34 0.08 9.93 -14.48
N VAL A 35 -0.62 8.80 -14.41
CA VAL A 35 -1.64 8.44 -15.40
C VAL A 35 -2.88 9.34 -15.30
N LEU A 36 -3.23 9.79 -14.09
CA LEU A 36 -4.50 10.47 -13.82
C LEU A 36 -4.39 11.98 -13.66
N ILE A 37 -3.21 12.49 -13.29
CA ILE A 37 -2.99 13.90 -13.01
C ILE A 37 -1.79 14.35 -13.84
N ASP A 38 -2.02 15.29 -14.74
CA ASP A 38 -1.02 15.87 -15.64
C ASP A 38 -0.17 16.94 -14.93
N ARG A 39 0.34 16.60 -13.74
CA ARG A 39 1.18 17.46 -12.92
C ARG A 39 2.35 16.67 -12.39
N ASP A 40 3.50 17.34 -12.24
CA ASP A 40 4.66 16.75 -11.59
C ASP A 40 4.34 16.51 -10.11
N THR A 41 3.85 15.30 -9.81
CA THR A 41 3.44 14.95 -8.45
C THR A 41 4.62 14.65 -7.54
N GLY A 42 5.85 14.58 -8.06
CA GLY A 42 7.10 14.42 -7.30
C GLY A 42 7.23 13.10 -6.53
N TYR A 43 8.39 12.45 -6.63
CA TYR A 43 8.68 11.21 -5.90
C TYR A 43 8.49 11.35 -4.37
N ARG A 44 8.86 12.52 -3.80
CA ARG A 44 8.72 12.82 -2.37
C ARG A 44 7.27 12.73 -1.88
N ARG A 45 6.30 13.24 -2.65
CA ARG A 45 4.89 13.20 -2.25
C ARG A 45 4.34 11.77 -2.30
N ALA A 46 4.70 11.00 -3.32
CA ALA A 46 4.33 9.59 -3.42
C ALA A 46 4.89 8.78 -2.25
N LEU A 47 6.15 9.02 -1.87
CA LEU A 47 6.79 8.36 -0.73
C LEU A 47 6.07 8.69 0.59
N LEU A 48 5.76 9.97 0.82
CA LEU A 48 5.01 10.39 2.01
C LEU A 48 3.59 9.81 2.03
N THR A 49 2.95 9.71 0.86
CA THR A 49 1.62 9.11 0.73
C THR A 49 1.66 7.61 1.04
N ALA A 50 2.65 6.89 0.53
CA ALA A 50 2.86 5.48 0.84
C ALA A 50 3.13 5.27 2.32
N LEU A 51 3.98 6.10 2.93
CA LEU A 51 4.34 6.01 4.34
C LEU A 51 3.13 6.26 5.25
N VAL A 52 2.42 7.38 5.04
CA VAL A 52 1.19 7.70 5.79
C VAL A 52 0.12 6.65 5.55
N GLY A 53 0.01 6.18 4.30
CA GLY A 53 -0.86 5.08 3.90
C GLY A 53 -0.62 3.83 4.71
N ALA A 54 0.62 3.36 4.79
CA ALA A 54 0.99 2.18 5.55
C ALA A 54 0.62 2.30 7.03
N VAL A 55 0.87 3.47 7.64
CA VAL A 55 0.51 3.73 9.04
C VAL A 55 -1.01 3.71 9.23
N VAL A 56 -1.75 4.46 8.42
CA VAL A 56 -3.22 4.53 8.50
C VAL A 56 -3.84 3.15 8.24
N TYR A 57 -3.39 2.44 7.22
CA TYR A 57 -3.87 1.11 6.86
C TYR A 57 -3.64 0.11 8.00
N THR A 58 -2.45 0.14 8.63
CA THR A 58 -2.12 -0.71 9.78
C THR A 58 -3.01 -0.40 10.97
N LEU A 59 -3.22 0.88 11.30
CA LEU A 59 -4.08 1.29 12.41
C LEU A 59 -5.55 0.88 12.16
N VAL A 60 -6.08 1.17 10.97
CA VAL A 60 -7.46 0.82 10.61
C VAL A 60 -7.65 -0.70 10.59
N GLY A 61 -6.70 -1.43 10.01
CA GLY A 61 -6.71 -2.90 10.01
C GLY A 61 -6.70 -3.49 11.42
N TYR A 62 -5.83 -2.96 12.29
CA TYR A 62 -5.72 -3.42 13.67
C TYR A 62 -7.01 -3.20 14.48
N PHE A 63 -7.61 -2.02 14.39
CA PHE A 63 -8.79 -1.69 15.22
C PHE A 63 -10.12 -2.14 14.60
N LEU A 64 -10.24 -2.13 13.27
CA LEU A 64 -11.52 -2.26 12.54
C LEU A 64 -11.53 -3.41 11.53
N GLY A 65 -10.37 -4.00 11.20
CA GLY A 65 -10.25 -5.02 10.16
C GLY A 65 -10.93 -6.36 10.50
N TRP A 66 -11.24 -6.60 11.77
CA TRP A 66 -11.91 -7.82 12.22
C TRP A 66 -13.40 -7.89 11.85
N VAL A 67 -14.04 -6.76 11.52
CA VAL A 67 -15.46 -6.74 11.17
C VAL A 67 -15.65 -7.25 9.74
N PRO A 68 -16.40 -8.34 9.52
CA PRO A 68 -16.62 -8.87 8.17
C PRO A 68 -17.22 -7.82 7.24
N VAL A 69 -16.73 -7.75 6.00
CA VAL A 69 -17.11 -6.76 4.96
C VAL A 69 -16.75 -5.32 5.32
N LEU A 70 -17.16 -4.82 6.48
CA LEU A 70 -16.92 -3.45 6.91
C LEU A 70 -15.44 -3.14 7.11
N GLY A 71 -14.66 -4.06 7.68
CA GLY A 71 -13.22 -3.91 7.86
C GLY A 71 -12.49 -3.60 6.54
N PRO A 72 -12.58 -4.48 5.54
CA PRO A 72 -12.01 -4.23 4.22
C PRO A 72 -12.51 -2.94 3.55
N LEU A 73 -13.81 -2.61 3.68
CA LEU A 73 -14.36 -1.36 3.13
C LEU A 73 -13.76 -0.12 3.80
N LEU A 74 -13.63 -0.13 5.13
CA LEU A 74 -13.03 0.98 5.88
C LEU A 74 -11.53 1.11 5.57
N MET A 75 -10.82 0.00 5.41
CA MET A 75 -9.42 0.01 4.97
C MET A 75 -9.27 0.62 3.57
N LEU A 76 -10.16 0.27 2.64
CA LEU A 76 -10.18 0.86 1.29
C LEU A 76 -10.49 2.35 1.32
N VAL A 77 -11.52 2.76 2.07
CA VAL A 77 -11.89 4.17 2.23
C VAL A 77 -10.77 4.97 2.89
N ALA A 78 -10.13 4.42 3.91
CA ALA A 78 -8.99 5.06 4.57
C ALA A 78 -7.82 5.22 3.59
N TRP A 79 -7.54 4.20 2.79
CA TRP A 79 -6.48 4.25 1.80
C TRP A 79 -6.73 5.32 0.74
N VAL A 80 -7.92 5.32 0.13
CA VAL A 80 -8.33 6.35 -0.84
C VAL A 80 -8.35 7.73 -0.19
N GLY A 81 -8.76 7.83 1.08
CA GLY A 81 -8.75 9.07 1.86
C GLY A 81 -7.34 9.65 2.00
N VAL A 82 -6.33 8.82 2.31
CA VAL A 82 -4.92 9.27 2.36
C VAL A 82 -4.47 9.82 1.02
N ILE A 83 -4.81 9.16 -0.09
CA ILE A 83 -4.48 9.65 -1.44
C ILE A 83 -5.21 10.98 -1.71
N ASN A 84 -6.50 11.08 -1.40
CA ASN A 84 -7.30 12.29 -1.60
C ASN A 84 -6.79 13.50 -0.81
N LEU A 85 -6.22 13.28 0.38
CA LEU A 85 -5.61 14.34 1.17
C LEU A 85 -4.29 14.84 0.56
N GLN A 86 -3.59 13.99 -0.20
CA GLN A 86 -2.27 14.29 -0.73
C GLN A 86 -2.29 14.76 -2.19
N TYR A 87 -3.32 14.38 -2.96
CA TYR A 87 -3.43 14.64 -4.39
C TYR A 87 -4.71 15.44 -4.72
N PRO A 88 -4.63 16.46 -5.59
CA PRO A 88 -5.81 17.20 -6.03
C PRO A 88 -6.69 16.34 -6.94
N GLY A 89 -7.98 16.69 -7.06
CA GLY A 89 -8.95 16.02 -7.95
C GLY A 89 -10.13 15.37 -7.22
N GLY A 90 -10.08 15.32 -5.88
CA GLY A 90 -11.17 14.76 -5.08
C GLY A 90 -11.18 13.23 -5.09
N TRP A 91 -12.21 12.67 -4.44
CA TRP A 91 -12.32 11.23 -4.16
C TRP A 91 -12.31 10.35 -5.42
N GLY A 92 -12.91 10.80 -6.52
CA GLY A 92 -12.93 10.04 -7.77
C GLY A 92 -11.53 9.86 -8.37
N THR A 93 -10.75 10.95 -8.45
CA THR A 93 -9.35 10.89 -8.89
C THR A 93 -8.51 10.05 -7.93
N ALA A 94 -8.68 10.22 -6.62
CA ALA A 94 -7.94 9.45 -5.62
C ALA A 94 -8.22 7.94 -5.72
N ALA A 95 -9.49 7.55 -5.92
CA ALA A 95 -9.87 6.16 -6.13
C ALA A 95 -9.21 5.60 -7.40
N GLY A 96 -9.24 6.36 -8.50
CA GLY A 96 -8.55 5.97 -9.73
C GLY A 96 -7.04 5.79 -9.54
N ILE A 97 -6.38 6.70 -8.80
CA ILE A 97 -4.95 6.58 -8.47
C ILE A 97 -4.72 5.30 -7.67
N GLY A 98 -5.57 5.04 -6.68
CA GLY A 98 -5.50 3.81 -5.87
C GLY A 98 -5.63 2.54 -6.70
N VAL A 99 -6.55 2.49 -7.67
CA VAL A 99 -6.72 1.35 -8.57
C VAL A 99 -5.49 1.13 -9.45
N VAL A 100 -4.98 2.19 -10.10
CA VAL A 100 -3.79 2.06 -10.95
C VAL A 100 -2.57 1.68 -10.11
N ALA A 101 -2.41 2.28 -8.92
CA ALA A 101 -1.35 1.93 -7.99
C ALA A 101 -1.43 0.45 -7.57
N TRP A 102 -2.62 -0.05 -7.24
CA TRP A 102 -2.81 -1.46 -6.92
C TRP A 102 -2.40 -2.37 -8.08
N VAL A 103 -2.82 -2.09 -9.32
CA VAL A 103 -2.39 -2.85 -10.50
C VAL A 103 -0.88 -2.84 -10.66
N VAL A 104 -0.25 -1.67 -10.55
CA VAL A 104 1.21 -1.54 -10.64
C VAL A 104 1.92 -2.32 -9.54
N ALA A 105 1.43 -2.25 -8.30
CA ALA A 105 2.00 -3.00 -7.18
C ALA A 105 1.89 -4.52 -7.42
N VAL A 106 0.73 -5.01 -7.87
CA VAL A 106 0.54 -6.43 -8.23
C VAL A 106 1.51 -6.85 -9.32
N LEU A 107 1.72 -6.05 -10.37
CA LEU A 107 2.67 -6.37 -11.44
C LEU A 107 4.12 -6.43 -10.93
N ILE A 108 4.52 -5.49 -10.07
CA ILE A 108 5.87 -5.49 -9.47
C ILE A 108 6.05 -6.72 -8.59
N LEU A 109 5.10 -7.00 -7.70
CA LEU A 109 5.15 -8.15 -6.79
C LEU A 109 5.11 -9.48 -7.56
N PHE A 110 4.34 -9.56 -8.64
CA PHE A 110 4.33 -10.72 -9.54
C PHE A 110 5.70 -10.93 -10.20
N GLY A 111 6.34 -9.86 -10.67
CA GLY A 111 7.71 -9.94 -11.20
C GLY A 111 8.71 -10.43 -10.15
N LEU A 112 8.60 -9.93 -8.92
CA LEU A 112 9.43 -10.37 -7.78
C LEU A 112 9.16 -11.82 -7.38
N SER A 113 7.92 -12.30 -7.52
CA SER A 113 7.60 -13.71 -7.22
C SER A 113 8.21 -14.66 -8.24
N GLN A 114 8.37 -14.25 -9.51
CA GLN A 114 9.00 -15.09 -10.53
C GLN A 114 10.48 -15.37 -10.23
N VAL A 115 11.15 -14.50 -9.46
CA VAL A 115 12.55 -14.64 -9.05
C VAL A 115 12.71 -15.10 -7.59
N GLY A 116 11.61 -15.53 -6.95
CA GLY A 116 11.64 -16.13 -5.60
C GLY A 116 11.81 -15.13 -4.45
N VAL A 117 11.54 -13.83 -4.68
CA VAL A 117 11.72 -12.78 -3.66
C VAL A 117 10.49 -12.58 -2.78
N VAL A 118 9.28 -12.81 -3.29
CA VAL A 118 8.01 -12.67 -2.55
C VAL A 118 7.05 -13.83 -2.83
N THR A 119 6.20 -14.16 -1.85
CA THR A 119 5.11 -15.14 -2.02
C THR A 119 3.84 -14.48 -2.59
N PRO A 120 2.97 -15.24 -3.27
CA PRO A 120 1.73 -14.71 -3.87
C PRO A 120 0.80 -14.00 -2.88
N ASP A 121 0.79 -14.41 -1.60
CA ASP A 121 -0.04 -13.80 -0.54
C ASP A 121 0.27 -12.31 -0.32
N ALA A 122 1.48 -11.87 -0.69
CA ALA A 122 1.89 -10.47 -0.57
C ALA A 122 1.14 -9.53 -1.55
N MET A 123 0.42 -10.06 -2.54
CA MET A 123 -0.21 -9.29 -3.61
C MET A 123 -1.50 -8.57 -3.18
N GLY A 124 -2.03 -8.86 -1.98
CA GLY A 124 -3.23 -8.20 -1.45
C GLY A 124 -4.47 -8.41 -2.34
N VAL A 125 -4.51 -9.51 -3.09
CA VAL A 125 -5.66 -9.89 -3.93
C VAL A 125 -6.78 -10.38 -3.02
N PRO A 126 -7.96 -9.73 -3.01
CA PRO A 126 -9.08 -10.20 -2.20
C PRO A 126 -9.50 -11.62 -2.62
N GLY A 127 -9.38 -12.59 -1.71
CA GLY A 127 -9.86 -13.96 -1.90
C GLY A 127 -8.92 -14.92 -2.66
N ALA A 128 -7.64 -14.57 -2.82
CA ALA A 128 -6.59 -15.47 -3.31
C ALA A 128 -6.14 -16.48 -2.24
#